data_AF-A0A940BGW8-F1
#
_entry.id   AF-A0A940BGW8-F1
#
_cell.length_a   1.000
_cell.length_b   1.000
_cell.length_c   1.000
_cell.angle_alpha   90.00
_cell.angle_beta   90.00
_cell.angle_gamma   90.00
#
_symmetry.space_group_name_H-M   'P 1'
#
loop_
_entity.id
_entity.type
_entity.pdbx_description
1 polymer ?
#
loop_
_entity_poly.entity_id
_entity_poly.type
_entity_poly.pdbx_seq_one_letter_code
_entity_poly.pdbx_strand_id
1 'polypeptide(L)'
;MNNTDGLRSLVAKGLADDGIKNIAYKILDGCRITDDEALALYQRADLGLLGMLAFEVKHRKSGDKVFYNRNFHIEPTNVCVNNCRFCSYKKPKGDPQAWELSMDEILHRVAVYKGSKATEVHIVGGVHPDRDINYYCQLMREIKKIIPNIVVKAFTAVEIEYMVNKAGLSIEEGLKVLKDNGLQSIPGGGAEIFDEGLRAEICPEKTKSSVWLDIHRAAHRLGISTNATMLYGHRENYAQRIDHLSRLRSLQDETGGFSAFIPLKFRKENNSMNSVGEVPLTEDLRNYAVSRIYLDNFPHVKAYWVMSGLETTKLALQYGADDIDGIVDD
;
A
#
# COMPACT_ATOMS: atom_id res chain seq x y z
N MET A 1 -36.34 5.78 7.50
CA MET A 1 -35.62 6.41 6.38
C MET A 1 -34.32 5.65 6.23
N ASN A 2 -34.00 5.16 5.04
CA ASN A 2 -32.68 4.57 4.81
C ASN A 2 -31.62 5.67 5.00
N ASN A 3 -30.45 5.33 5.52
CA ASN A 3 -29.37 6.30 5.79
C ASN A 3 -29.10 7.20 4.58
N THR A 4 -29.14 6.62 3.39
CA THR A 4 -28.94 7.27 2.09
C THR A 4 -29.94 8.40 1.79
N ASP A 5 -31.21 8.29 2.21
CA ASP A 5 -32.22 9.34 1.97
C ASP A 5 -31.92 10.61 2.79
N GLY A 6 -31.43 10.41 4.03
CA GLY A 6 -30.97 11.50 4.89
C GLY A 6 -29.75 12.21 4.29
N LEU A 7 -28.77 11.43 3.81
CA LEU A 7 -27.57 11.97 3.15
C LEU A 7 -27.91 12.73 1.86
N ARG A 8 -28.84 12.22 1.05
CA ARG A 8 -29.33 12.92 -0.15
C ARG A 8 -29.98 14.26 0.18
N SER A 9 -30.78 14.33 1.25
CA SER A 9 -31.34 15.60 1.72
C SER A 9 -30.27 16.58 2.17
N LEU A 10 -29.21 16.11 2.85
CA LEU A 10 -28.08 16.96 3.26
C LEU A 10 -27.33 17.50 2.05
N VAL A 11 -27.03 16.65 1.06
CA VAL A 11 -26.40 17.04 -0.20
C VAL A 11 -27.26 18.06 -0.96
N ALA A 12 -28.57 17.84 -1.05
CA ALA A 12 -29.49 18.74 -1.75
C ALA A 12 -29.53 20.15 -1.14
N LYS A 13 -29.57 20.23 0.19
CA LYS A 13 -29.72 21.48 0.95
C LYS A 13 -28.38 22.19 1.23
N GLY A 14 -27.30 21.43 1.36
CA GLY A 14 -26.01 21.91 1.86
C GLY A 14 -24.98 22.28 0.80
N LEU A 15 -25.13 21.81 -0.45
CA LEU A 15 -24.16 22.03 -1.52
C LEU A 15 -24.68 23.00 -2.59
N ALA A 16 -23.91 24.07 -2.83
CA ALA A 16 -24.15 25.02 -3.90
C ALA A 16 -23.50 24.62 -5.24
N ASP A 17 -22.44 23.81 -5.21
CA ASP A 17 -21.74 23.35 -6.41
C ASP A 17 -22.48 22.16 -7.05
N ASP A 18 -23.24 22.43 -8.11
CA ASP A 18 -24.04 21.40 -8.80
C ASP A 18 -23.19 20.28 -9.42
N GLY A 19 -21.93 20.59 -9.79
CA GLY A 19 -20.99 19.58 -10.27
C GLY A 19 -20.65 18.57 -9.18
N ILE A 20 -20.28 19.06 -7.99
CA ILE A 20 -19.99 18.21 -6.83
C ILE A 20 -21.26 17.50 -6.33
N LYS A 21 -22.42 18.16 -6.38
CA LYS A 21 -23.71 17.57 -6.03
C LYS A 21 -24.04 16.34 -6.88
N ASN A 22 -23.85 16.42 -8.20
CA ASN A 22 -24.09 15.30 -9.10
C ASN A 22 -23.14 14.12 -8.85
N ILE A 23 -21.87 14.40 -8.57
CA ILE A 23 -20.89 13.38 -8.19
C ILE A 23 -21.30 12.72 -6.86
N ALA A 24 -21.73 13.49 -5.87
CA ALA A 24 -22.21 12.97 -4.60
C ALA A 24 -23.41 12.02 -4.79
N TYR A 25 -24.38 12.37 -5.65
CA TYR A 25 -25.50 11.46 -5.95
C TYR A 25 -25.04 10.16 -6.60
N LYS A 26 -24.14 10.21 -7.59
CA LYS A 26 -23.54 9.00 -8.18
C LYS A 26 -22.91 8.11 -7.11
N ILE A 27 -22.13 8.69 -6.20
CA ILE A 27 -21.48 7.94 -5.12
C ILE A 27 -22.52 7.30 -4.20
N LEU A 28 -23.54 8.05 -3.76
CA LEU A 28 -24.62 7.51 -2.93
C LEU A 28 -25.40 6.39 -3.62
N ASP A 29 -25.49 6.42 -4.95
CA ASP A 29 -26.14 5.38 -5.76
C ASP A 29 -25.23 4.18 -6.04
N GLY A 30 -23.98 4.22 -5.56
CA GLY A 30 -23.01 3.13 -5.73
C GLY A 30 -22.42 3.06 -7.13
N CYS A 31 -22.55 4.15 -7.91
CA CYS A 31 -21.99 4.24 -9.24
C CYS A 31 -20.49 4.57 -9.19
N ARG A 32 -19.72 3.95 -10.08
CA ARG A 32 -18.31 4.29 -10.31
C ARG A 32 -18.18 5.74 -10.80
N ILE A 33 -17.21 6.46 -10.24
CA ILE A 33 -16.84 7.80 -10.68
C ILE A 33 -15.66 7.79 -11.66
N THR A 34 -15.65 8.76 -12.56
CA THR A 34 -14.60 9.01 -13.55
C THR A 34 -13.40 9.73 -12.92
N ASP A 35 -12.31 9.81 -13.68
CA ASP A 35 -11.06 10.45 -13.26
C ASP A 35 -11.26 11.97 -13.07
N ASP A 36 -12.01 12.61 -13.96
CA ASP A 36 -12.37 14.04 -13.85
C ASP A 36 -13.26 14.33 -12.64
N GLU A 37 -14.20 13.42 -12.33
CA GLU A 37 -15.04 13.55 -11.14
C GLU A 37 -14.21 13.39 -9.85
N ALA A 38 -13.24 12.46 -9.84
CA ALA A 38 -12.30 12.31 -8.73
C ALA A 38 -11.40 13.53 -8.54
N LEU A 39 -10.96 14.14 -9.65
CA LEU A 39 -10.16 15.37 -9.63
C LEU A 39 -10.96 16.53 -9.08
N ALA A 40 -12.22 16.65 -9.50
CA ALA A 40 -13.14 17.64 -8.96
C ALA A 40 -13.34 17.48 -7.44
N LEU A 41 -13.43 16.24 -6.94
CA LEU A 41 -13.52 15.97 -5.50
C LEU A 41 -12.27 16.42 -4.74
N TYR A 42 -11.07 16.11 -5.23
CA TYR A 42 -9.82 16.59 -4.59
C TYR A 42 -9.75 18.12 -4.52
N GLN A 43 -10.14 18.80 -5.61
CA GLN A 43 -9.96 20.24 -5.77
C GLN A 43 -11.05 21.09 -5.11
N ARG A 44 -12.30 20.63 -5.12
CA ARG A 44 -13.47 21.47 -4.81
C ARG A 44 -14.36 20.94 -3.68
N ALA A 45 -14.32 19.66 -3.36
CA ALA A 45 -15.18 19.13 -2.30
C ALA A 45 -14.67 19.54 -0.91
N ASP A 46 -15.60 19.95 -0.04
CA ASP A 46 -15.30 20.18 1.36
C ASP A 46 -15.00 18.84 2.07
N LEU A 47 -14.21 18.92 3.14
CA LEU A 47 -13.75 17.73 3.85
C LEU A 47 -14.91 16.99 4.54
N GLY A 48 -15.93 17.71 5.02
CA GLY A 48 -17.07 17.11 5.69
C GLY A 48 -17.90 16.24 4.74
N LEU A 49 -18.17 16.75 3.54
CA LEU A 49 -18.80 15.99 2.47
C LEU A 49 -18.00 14.74 2.10
N LEU A 50 -16.68 14.88 1.92
CA LEU A 50 -15.81 13.75 1.60
C LEU A 50 -15.85 12.66 2.68
N GLY A 51 -15.78 13.04 3.95
CA GLY A 51 -15.89 12.11 5.07
C GLY A 51 -17.22 11.38 5.05
N MET A 52 -18.32 12.11 4.91
CA MET A 52 -19.67 11.56 4.84
C MET A 52 -19.83 10.54 3.68
N LEU A 53 -19.39 10.90 2.47
CA LEU A 53 -19.48 10.04 1.29
C LEU A 53 -18.58 8.80 1.42
N ALA A 54 -17.34 8.97 1.85
CA ALA A 54 -16.40 7.87 2.01
C ALA A 54 -16.83 6.90 3.13
N PHE A 55 -17.41 7.43 4.22
CA PHE A 55 -17.99 6.62 5.29
C PHE A 55 -19.15 5.76 4.77
N GLU A 56 -20.07 6.32 3.98
CA GLU A 56 -21.16 5.56 3.38
C GLU A 56 -20.65 4.46 2.42
N VAL A 57 -19.61 4.75 1.61
CA VAL A 57 -18.97 3.73 0.75
C VAL A 57 -18.32 2.64 1.61
N LYS A 58 -17.61 3.00 2.68
CA LYS A 58 -17.02 2.04 3.63
C LYS A 58 -18.11 1.20 4.30
N HIS A 59 -19.18 1.82 4.78
CA HIS A 59 -20.27 1.15 5.48
C HIS A 59 -21.00 0.15 4.57
N ARG A 60 -21.17 0.46 3.27
CA ARG A 60 -21.69 -0.51 2.29
C ARG A 60 -20.77 -1.72 2.09
N LYS A 61 -19.45 -1.55 2.20
CA LYS A 61 -18.47 -2.64 2.01
C LYS A 61 -18.27 -3.50 3.26
N SER A 62 -18.12 -2.87 4.42
CA SER A 62 -17.71 -3.56 5.66
C SER A 62 -18.60 -3.28 6.88
N GLY A 63 -19.68 -2.51 6.72
CA GLY A 63 -20.56 -2.10 7.83
C GLY A 63 -19.77 -1.41 8.92
N ASP A 64 -20.01 -1.80 10.17
CA ASP A 64 -19.28 -1.29 11.34
C ASP A 64 -17.94 -1.99 11.60
N LYS A 65 -17.59 -3.01 10.81
CA LYS A 65 -16.35 -3.78 11.03
C LYS A 65 -15.13 -2.90 10.79
N VAL A 66 -14.10 -3.19 11.58
CA VAL A 66 -12.73 -2.70 11.40
C VAL A 66 -11.82 -3.92 11.53
N PHE A 67 -11.05 -4.19 10.48
CA PHE A 67 -10.19 -5.37 10.37
C PHE A 67 -8.79 -5.07 10.88
N TYR A 68 -8.14 -6.10 11.39
CA TYR A 68 -6.73 -6.10 11.72
C TYR A 68 -6.22 -7.54 11.71
N ASN A 69 -4.90 -7.72 11.58
CA ASN A 69 -4.25 -9.02 11.81
C ASN A 69 -3.14 -8.89 12.86
N ARG A 70 -2.62 -10.02 13.32
CA ARG A 70 -1.43 -10.07 14.17
C ARG A 70 -0.27 -10.47 13.29
N ASN A 71 0.65 -9.55 13.07
CA ASN A 71 1.82 -9.77 12.25
C ASN A 71 3.10 -9.33 12.97
N PHE A 72 4.23 -9.81 12.50
CA PHE A 72 5.54 -9.30 12.91
C PHE A 72 6.40 -9.06 11.67
N HIS A 73 7.34 -8.13 11.83
CA HIS A 73 8.20 -7.69 10.73
C HIS A 73 9.59 -8.29 10.85
N ILE A 74 10.11 -8.73 9.71
CA ILE A 74 11.51 -9.07 9.54
C ILE A 74 12.08 -8.17 8.47
N GLU A 75 13.13 -7.46 8.83
CA GLU A 75 13.87 -6.55 7.96
C GLU A 75 15.29 -7.08 7.76
N PRO A 76 15.54 -7.87 6.71
CA PRO A 76 16.81 -8.56 6.56
C PRO A 76 18.03 -7.64 6.40
N THR A 77 17.82 -6.42 5.91
CA THR A 77 18.86 -5.41 5.65
C THR A 77 18.24 -4.08 5.27
N ASN A 78 18.95 -2.98 5.53
CA ASN A 78 18.67 -1.68 4.93
C ASN A 78 19.62 -1.31 3.76
N VAL A 79 20.55 -2.19 3.41
CA VAL A 79 21.41 -2.04 2.23
C VAL A 79 20.56 -2.16 0.98
N CYS A 80 20.63 -1.15 0.11
CA CYS A 80 19.77 -1.09 -1.07
C CYS A 80 20.54 -0.55 -2.28
N VAL A 81 20.36 -1.20 -3.44
CA VAL A 81 20.88 -0.69 -4.72
C VAL A 81 20.13 0.54 -5.23
N ASN A 82 18.91 0.79 -4.73
CA ASN A 82 18.09 1.93 -5.13
C ASN A 82 18.42 3.19 -4.31
N ASN A 83 18.36 4.36 -4.94
CA ASN A 83 18.67 5.64 -4.29
C ASN A 83 17.45 6.57 -4.19
N CYS A 84 16.34 6.04 -3.68
CA CYS A 84 15.09 6.79 -3.51
C CYS A 84 15.29 8.02 -2.60
N ARG A 85 14.94 9.21 -3.07
CA ARG A 85 15.21 10.48 -2.40
C ARG A 85 14.35 10.71 -1.15
N PHE A 86 13.18 10.07 -1.08
CA PHE A 86 12.26 10.10 0.05
C PHE A 86 12.53 9.02 1.11
N CYS A 87 13.42 8.05 0.81
CA CYS A 87 13.62 6.89 1.68
C CYS A 87 14.70 7.18 2.72
N SER A 88 14.29 7.29 3.99
CA SER A 88 15.19 7.44 5.14
C SER A 88 15.89 6.14 5.55
N TYR A 89 15.32 5.01 5.13
CA TYR A 89 15.76 3.68 5.51
C TYR A 89 17.02 3.22 4.78
N LYS A 90 17.08 3.47 3.46
CA LYS A 90 18.10 2.88 2.58
C LYS A 90 19.51 3.38 2.91
N LYS A 91 20.48 2.47 2.89
CA LYS A 91 21.92 2.78 2.97
C LYS A 91 22.67 2.14 1.81
N PRO A 92 23.69 2.80 1.25
CA PRO A 92 24.60 2.13 0.33
C PRO A 92 25.45 1.09 1.08
N LYS A 93 25.95 0.09 0.36
CA LYS A 93 26.84 -0.92 0.94
C LYS A 93 28.10 -0.25 1.51
N GLY A 94 28.45 -0.60 2.75
CA GLY A 94 29.59 -0.03 3.47
C GLY A 94 29.31 1.28 4.23
N ASP A 95 28.08 1.81 4.20
CA ASP A 95 27.69 2.91 5.06
C ASP A 95 27.73 2.48 6.55
N PRO A 96 28.23 3.31 7.49
CA PRO A 96 28.28 2.97 8.91
C PRO A 96 26.92 2.69 9.56
N GLN A 97 25.82 3.16 8.96
CA GLN A 97 24.45 2.90 9.41
C GLN A 97 23.79 1.73 8.66
N ALA A 98 24.52 1.07 7.75
CA ALA A 98 24.04 -0.12 7.08
C ALA A 98 24.09 -1.34 8.03
N TRP A 99 23.10 -2.21 7.92
CA TRP A 99 23.10 -3.53 8.56
C TRP A 99 22.66 -4.61 7.58
N GLU A 100 23.19 -5.79 7.80
CA GLU A 100 22.86 -7.00 7.05
C GLU A 100 22.71 -8.13 8.07
N LEU A 101 21.49 -8.54 8.35
CA LEU A 101 21.27 -9.67 9.26
C LEU A 101 21.69 -10.96 8.56
N SER A 102 22.39 -11.82 9.30
CA SER A 102 22.64 -13.20 8.91
C SER A 102 21.34 -14.02 8.97
N MET A 103 21.33 -15.17 8.28
CA MET A 103 20.20 -16.10 8.34
C MET A 103 19.89 -16.50 9.79
N ASP A 104 20.92 -16.81 10.59
CA ASP A 104 20.75 -17.25 11.97
C ASP A 104 20.16 -16.15 12.88
N GLU A 105 20.56 -14.89 12.69
CA GLU A 105 19.96 -13.76 13.43
C GLU A 105 18.50 -13.56 13.06
N ILE A 106 18.15 -13.68 11.77
CA ILE A 106 16.77 -13.60 11.32
C ILE A 106 15.94 -14.73 11.94
N LEU A 107 16.44 -15.96 11.91
CA LEU A 107 15.75 -17.13 12.46
C LEU A 107 15.62 -17.07 13.99
N HIS A 108 16.60 -16.50 14.70
CA HIS A 108 16.47 -16.22 16.14
C HIS A 108 15.34 -15.24 16.42
N ARG A 109 15.21 -14.16 15.63
CA ARG A 109 14.09 -13.21 15.77
C ARG A 109 12.75 -13.86 15.49
N VAL A 110 12.66 -14.71 14.47
CA VAL A 110 11.45 -15.47 14.12
C VAL A 110 11.08 -16.45 15.24
N ALA A 111 12.06 -17.11 15.86
CA ALA A 111 11.84 -18.07 16.94
C ALA A 111 11.15 -17.47 18.17
N VAL A 112 11.31 -16.17 18.44
CA VAL A 112 10.60 -15.47 19.53
C VAL A 112 9.09 -15.54 19.37
N TYR A 113 8.59 -15.59 18.13
CA TYR A 113 7.16 -15.65 17.83
C TYR A 113 6.60 -17.09 17.80
N LYS A 114 7.42 -18.11 18.05
CA LYS A 114 6.96 -19.50 18.07
C LYS A 114 5.97 -19.71 19.23
N GLY A 115 4.75 -20.13 18.89
CA GLY A 115 3.66 -20.30 19.86
C GLY A 115 2.88 -19.01 20.16
N SER A 116 3.25 -17.88 19.53
CA SER A 116 2.44 -16.65 19.58
C SER A 116 1.13 -16.79 18.79
N LYS A 117 0.30 -15.74 18.82
CA LYS A 117 -0.91 -15.64 17.99
C LYS A 117 -0.66 -14.95 16.65
N ALA A 118 0.61 -14.75 16.26
CA ALA A 118 0.94 -14.19 14.96
C ALA A 118 0.40 -15.09 13.84
N THR A 119 -0.27 -14.46 12.88
CA THR A 119 -0.87 -15.12 11.71
C THR A 119 -0.05 -14.90 10.44
N GLU A 120 0.80 -13.88 10.44
CA GLU A 120 1.56 -13.45 9.28
C GLU A 120 2.95 -12.96 9.71
N VAL A 121 3.95 -13.25 8.89
CA VAL A 121 5.26 -12.58 8.93
C VAL A 121 5.38 -11.70 7.69
N HIS A 122 5.75 -10.45 7.91
CA HIS A 122 5.98 -9.47 6.85
C HIS A 122 7.49 -9.28 6.64
N ILE A 123 7.99 -9.65 5.45
CA ILE A 123 9.42 -9.57 5.12
C ILE A 123 9.62 -8.53 4.02
N VAL A 124 10.21 -7.39 4.39
CA VAL A 124 10.57 -6.30 3.46
C VAL A 124 11.90 -5.69 3.90
N GLY A 125 12.67 -5.16 2.96
CA GLY A 125 13.90 -4.45 3.30
C GLY A 125 14.51 -3.73 2.12
N GLY A 126 15.83 -3.52 2.19
CA GLY A 126 16.62 -3.05 1.07
C GLY A 126 16.81 -4.13 0.01
N VAL A 127 16.97 -3.70 -1.24
CA VAL A 127 17.32 -4.57 -2.37
C VAL A 127 18.82 -4.83 -2.32
N HIS A 128 19.20 -5.96 -1.73
CA HIS A 128 20.60 -6.28 -1.47
C HIS A 128 21.33 -6.76 -2.74
N PRO A 129 22.50 -6.19 -3.09
CA PRO A 129 23.18 -6.54 -4.33
C PRO A 129 23.66 -7.99 -4.39
N ASP A 130 23.92 -8.62 -3.25
CA ASP A 130 24.45 -9.99 -3.18
C ASP A 130 23.39 -11.08 -2.92
N ARG A 131 22.14 -10.71 -2.60
CA ARG A 131 21.09 -11.69 -2.30
C ARG A 131 20.29 -12.00 -3.56
N ASP A 132 20.20 -13.28 -3.91
CA ASP A 132 19.45 -13.78 -5.06
C ASP A 132 18.14 -14.45 -4.63
N ILE A 133 17.39 -14.97 -5.60
CA ILE A 133 16.13 -15.67 -5.34
C ILE A 133 16.32 -16.91 -4.44
N ASN A 134 17.47 -17.59 -4.50
CA ASN A 134 17.75 -18.79 -3.72
C ASN A 134 17.88 -18.48 -2.23
N TYR A 135 18.58 -17.40 -1.88
CA TYR A 135 18.68 -16.90 -0.50
C TYR A 135 17.28 -16.67 0.09
N TYR A 136 16.40 -15.99 -0.66
CA TYR A 136 15.05 -15.67 -0.19
C TYR A 136 14.14 -16.91 -0.12
N CYS A 137 14.27 -17.85 -1.05
CA CYS A 137 13.59 -19.14 -0.97
C CYS A 137 14.03 -19.93 0.27
N GLN A 138 15.33 -19.95 0.58
CA GLN A 138 15.84 -20.58 1.79
C GLN A 138 15.27 -19.90 3.03
N LEU A 139 15.29 -18.57 3.10
CA LEU A 139 14.75 -17.81 4.22
C LEU A 139 13.29 -18.20 4.52
N MET A 140 12.43 -18.22 3.50
CA MET A 140 11.01 -18.58 3.67
C MET A 140 10.84 -20.03 4.15
N ARG A 141 11.59 -20.98 3.59
CA ARG A 141 11.56 -22.39 4.02
C ARG A 141 11.99 -22.55 5.48
N GLU A 142 13.05 -21.88 5.90
CA GLU A 142 13.52 -21.95 7.30
C GLU A 142 12.53 -21.32 8.27
N ILE A 143 11.91 -20.18 7.92
CA ILE A 143 10.83 -19.57 8.70
C ILE A 143 9.67 -20.55 8.87
N LYS A 144 9.25 -21.21 7.78
CA LYS A 144 8.19 -22.22 7.81
C LYS A 144 8.54 -23.45 8.66
N LYS A 145 9.82 -23.81 8.81
CA LYS A 145 10.21 -24.88 9.75
C LYS A 145 10.00 -24.47 11.21
N ILE A 146 10.19 -23.19 11.54
CA ILE A 146 10.00 -22.66 12.90
C ILE A 146 8.51 -22.49 13.22
N ILE A 147 7.75 -21.89 12.29
CA ILE A 147 6.31 -21.63 12.44
C ILE A 147 5.57 -22.12 11.17
N PRO A 148 5.22 -23.42 11.07
CA PRO A 148 4.65 -24.01 9.84
C PRO A 148 3.42 -23.31 9.26
N ASN A 149 2.55 -22.81 10.13
CA ASN A 149 1.27 -22.23 9.73
C ASN A 149 1.33 -20.70 9.52
N ILE A 150 2.49 -20.05 9.71
CA ILE A 150 2.59 -18.59 9.51
C ILE A 150 2.38 -18.25 8.04
N VAL A 151 1.56 -17.25 7.72
CA VAL A 151 1.48 -16.72 6.36
C VAL A 151 2.74 -15.92 6.08
N VAL A 152 3.45 -16.23 4.98
CA VAL A 152 4.60 -15.43 4.55
C VAL A 152 4.13 -14.38 3.55
N LYS A 153 4.06 -13.13 4.01
CA LYS A 153 3.87 -11.96 3.17
C LYS A 153 5.23 -11.31 2.95
N ALA A 154 5.80 -11.49 1.76
CA ALA A 154 7.20 -11.12 1.54
C ALA A 154 7.42 -10.46 0.18
N PHE A 155 8.40 -9.56 0.21
CA PHE A 155 9.01 -8.85 -0.91
C PHE A 155 8.06 -7.96 -1.68
N THR A 156 8.44 -6.71 -1.85
CA THR A 156 7.78 -5.81 -2.79
C THR A 156 8.06 -6.25 -4.23
N ALA A 157 7.26 -5.76 -5.19
CA ALA A 157 7.55 -5.97 -6.61
C ALA A 157 8.96 -5.50 -7.02
N VAL A 158 9.55 -4.57 -6.26
CA VAL A 158 10.91 -4.05 -6.50
C VAL A 158 11.98 -5.09 -6.16
N GLU A 159 11.82 -5.76 -5.02
CA GLU A 159 12.71 -6.85 -4.63
C GLU A 159 12.53 -8.05 -5.56
N ILE A 160 11.28 -8.36 -5.95
CA ILE A 160 10.95 -9.46 -6.87
C ILE A 160 11.57 -9.22 -8.24
N GLU A 161 11.38 -8.03 -8.84
CA GLU A 161 12.00 -7.69 -10.13
C GLU A 161 13.52 -7.92 -10.09
N TYR A 162 14.18 -7.41 -9.05
CA TYR A 162 15.62 -7.52 -8.92
C TYR A 162 16.09 -8.97 -8.82
N MET A 163 15.50 -9.77 -7.94
CA MET A 163 15.94 -11.15 -7.72
C MET A 163 15.65 -12.05 -8.93
N VAL A 164 14.54 -11.83 -9.63
CA VAL A 164 14.15 -12.59 -10.82
C VAL A 164 15.06 -12.27 -12.00
N ASN A 165 15.32 -10.98 -12.25
CA ASN A 165 16.24 -10.55 -13.30
C ASN A 165 17.66 -11.08 -13.03
N LYS A 166 18.12 -11.02 -11.77
CA LYS A 166 19.43 -11.54 -11.38
C LYS A 166 19.56 -13.06 -11.58
N ALA A 167 18.45 -13.79 -11.44
CA ALA A 167 18.39 -15.23 -11.71
C ALA A 167 18.21 -15.59 -13.19
N GLY A 168 18.03 -14.60 -14.08
CA GLY A 168 17.76 -14.83 -15.50
C GLY A 168 16.40 -15.48 -15.77
N LEU A 169 15.44 -15.32 -14.86
CA LEU A 169 14.09 -15.88 -14.95
C LEU A 169 13.10 -14.84 -15.51
N SER A 170 12.00 -15.30 -16.08
CA SER A 170 10.82 -14.43 -16.28
C SER A 170 10.11 -14.15 -14.95
N ILE A 171 9.28 -13.09 -14.92
CA ILE A 171 8.45 -12.73 -13.75
C ILE A 171 7.61 -13.92 -13.27
N GLU A 172 6.96 -14.63 -14.19
CA GLU A 172 6.08 -15.75 -13.86
C GLU A 172 6.85 -16.95 -13.30
N GLU A 173 7.98 -17.30 -13.89
CA GLU A 173 8.86 -18.37 -13.38
C GLU A 173 9.40 -18.03 -12.00
N GLY A 174 9.87 -16.79 -11.82
CA GLY A 174 10.38 -16.30 -10.54
C GLY A 174 9.32 -16.33 -9.43
N LEU A 175 8.12 -15.83 -9.70
CA LEU A 175 7.00 -15.88 -8.77
C LEU A 175 6.58 -17.32 -8.44
N LYS A 176 6.60 -18.22 -9.43
CA LYS A 176 6.33 -19.64 -9.21
C LYS A 176 7.37 -20.27 -8.28
N VAL A 177 8.66 -19.99 -8.51
CA VAL A 177 9.74 -20.41 -7.61
C VAL A 177 9.52 -19.89 -6.19
N LEU A 178 9.20 -18.60 -6.02
CA LEU A 178 8.92 -18.03 -4.69
C LEU A 178 7.71 -18.68 -4.02
N LYS A 179 6.61 -18.87 -4.77
CA LYS A 179 5.38 -19.51 -4.28
C LYS A 179 5.63 -20.94 -3.82
N ASP A 180 6.31 -21.74 -4.63
CA ASP A 180 6.65 -23.14 -4.33
C ASP A 180 7.56 -23.26 -3.10
N ASN A 181 8.22 -22.16 -2.70
CA ASN A 181 9.08 -22.08 -1.51
C ASN A 181 8.45 -21.34 -0.32
N GLY A 182 7.15 -21.03 -0.40
CA GLY A 182 6.37 -20.59 0.76
C GLY A 182 5.85 -19.16 0.69
N LEU A 183 6.10 -18.40 -0.38
CA LEU A 183 5.48 -17.09 -0.58
C LEU A 183 3.96 -17.26 -0.73
N GLN A 184 3.18 -16.52 0.07
CA GLN A 184 1.73 -16.60 0.06
C GLN A 184 1.04 -15.27 -0.27
N SER A 185 1.69 -14.14 0.00
CA SER A 185 1.17 -12.82 -0.34
C SER A 185 2.30 -11.82 -0.60
N ILE A 186 2.05 -10.82 -1.44
CA ILE A 186 3.00 -9.75 -1.75
C ILE A 186 2.50 -8.44 -1.12
N PRO A 187 3.31 -7.75 -0.28
CA PRO A 187 2.96 -6.43 0.23
C PRO A 187 2.94 -5.38 -0.88
N GLY A 188 2.19 -4.29 -0.68
CA GLY A 188 1.94 -3.30 -1.73
C GLY A 188 3.04 -2.26 -1.94
N GLY A 189 4.17 -2.37 -1.26
CA GLY A 189 5.25 -1.38 -1.30
C GLY A 189 5.90 -1.24 -2.68
N GLY A 190 6.61 -0.13 -2.88
CA GLY A 190 7.40 0.12 -4.09
C GLY A 190 6.66 0.79 -5.25
N ALA A 191 5.34 0.95 -5.12
CA ALA A 191 4.50 1.61 -6.13
C ALA A 191 4.77 3.12 -6.21
N GLU A 192 4.96 3.79 -5.06
CA GLU A 192 5.16 5.24 -4.95
C GLU A 192 4.06 6.05 -5.65
N ILE A 193 4.43 6.89 -6.63
CA ILE A 193 3.55 7.43 -7.66
C ILE A 193 3.99 6.83 -9.00
N PHE A 194 3.04 6.53 -9.89
CA PHE A 194 3.33 5.84 -11.15
C PHE A 194 3.79 6.76 -12.29
N ASP A 195 3.52 8.07 -12.19
CA ASP A 195 3.98 9.04 -13.17
C ASP A 195 5.49 8.97 -13.38
N GLU A 196 5.93 8.57 -14.58
CA GLU A 196 7.33 8.26 -14.85
C GLU A 196 8.23 9.50 -14.80
N GLY A 197 7.69 10.68 -15.10
CA GLY A 197 8.39 11.95 -14.93
C GLY A 197 8.76 12.17 -13.46
N LEU A 198 7.78 12.07 -12.57
CA LEU A 198 8.01 12.17 -11.14
C LEU A 198 8.90 11.03 -10.61
N ARG A 199 8.74 9.79 -11.08
CA ARG A 199 9.61 8.66 -10.70
C ARG A 199 11.08 8.92 -11.04
N ALA A 200 11.35 9.44 -12.23
CA ALA A 200 12.71 9.82 -12.64
C ALA A 200 13.31 10.89 -11.71
N GLU A 201 12.46 11.75 -11.13
CA GLU A 201 12.90 12.71 -10.12
C GLU A 201 13.13 12.08 -8.75
N ILE A 202 12.24 11.22 -8.24
CA ILE A 202 12.26 10.84 -6.81
C ILE A 202 12.90 9.46 -6.55
N CYS A 203 12.91 8.56 -7.53
CA CYS A 203 13.43 7.19 -7.41
C CYS A 203 13.86 6.60 -8.77
N PRO A 204 14.85 7.21 -9.48
CA PRO A 204 15.17 6.87 -10.86
C PRO A 204 15.69 5.43 -11.06
N GLU A 205 16.32 4.81 -10.06
CA GLU A 205 16.83 3.44 -10.17
C GLU A 205 15.76 2.37 -9.86
N LYS A 206 14.60 2.79 -9.34
CA LYS A 206 13.55 1.87 -8.89
C LYS A 206 12.75 1.32 -10.08
N THR A 207 12.13 0.16 -9.87
CA THR A 207 11.17 -0.50 -10.77
C THR A 207 10.24 0.48 -11.48
N LYS A 208 10.06 0.34 -12.80
CA LYS A 208 9.09 1.15 -13.56
C LYS A 208 7.66 0.82 -13.14
N SER A 209 6.74 1.77 -13.30
CA SER A 209 5.33 1.53 -12.93
C SER A 209 4.70 0.35 -13.68
N SER A 210 5.04 0.19 -14.96
CA SER A 210 4.55 -0.92 -15.79
C SER A 210 5.03 -2.27 -15.25
N VAL A 211 6.31 -2.38 -14.86
CA VAL A 211 6.87 -3.62 -14.31
C VAL A 211 6.29 -3.94 -12.95
N TRP A 212 6.07 -2.93 -12.11
CA TRP A 212 5.35 -3.10 -10.84
C TRP A 212 3.97 -3.72 -11.09
N LEU A 213 3.20 -3.17 -12.03
CA LEU A 213 1.88 -3.69 -12.40
C LEU A 213 1.96 -5.11 -12.99
N ASP A 214 2.96 -5.41 -13.82
CA ASP A 214 3.16 -6.74 -14.42
C ASP A 214 3.48 -7.82 -13.39
N ILE A 215 4.27 -7.50 -12.36
CA ILE A 215 4.56 -8.42 -11.26
C ILE A 215 3.28 -8.73 -10.48
N HIS A 216 2.50 -7.72 -10.13
CA HIS A 216 1.23 -7.93 -9.43
C HIS A 216 0.22 -8.70 -10.30
N ARG A 217 0.14 -8.40 -11.61
CA ARG A 217 -0.68 -9.15 -12.57
C ARG A 217 -0.29 -10.63 -12.62
N ALA A 218 0.99 -10.94 -12.74
CA ALA A 218 1.49 -12.32 -12.76
C ALA A 218 1.22 -13.03 -11.42
N ALA A 219 1.41 -12.34 -10.30
CA ALA A 219 1.10 -12.86 -8.96
C ALA A 219 -0.38 -13.25 -8.85
N HIS A 220 -1.29 -12.37 -9.30
CA HIS A 220 -2.73 -12.63 -9.27
C HIS A 220 -3.13 -13.83 -10.14
N ARG A 221 -2.52 -13.98 -11.33
CA ARG A 221 -2.74 -15.15 -12.21
C ARG A 221 -2.27 -16.46 -11.57
N LEU A 222 -1.24 -16.40 -10.73
CA LEU A 222 -0.76 -17.51 -9.93
C LEU A 222 -1.56 -17.70 -8.63
N GLY A 223 -2.62 -16.92 -8.39
CA GLY A 223 -3.44 -17.00 -7.18
C GLY A 223 -2.75 -16.48 -5.91
N ILE A 224 -1.74 -15.62 -6.05
CA ILE A 224 -1.07 -14.94 -4.94
C ILE A 224 -1.78 -13.60 -4.73
N SER A 225 -2.34 -13.38 -3.55
CA SER A 225 -2.99 -12.10 -3.22
C SER A 225 -1.95 -11.03 -2.92
N THR A 226 -2.24 -9.79 -3.31
CA THR A 226 -1.31 -8.68 -3.08
C THR A 226 -2.02 -7.46 -2.51
N ASN A 227 -1.24 -6.48 -2.02
CA ASN A 227 -1.74 -5.15 -1.69
C ASN A 227 -1.20 -4.11 -2.69
N ALA A 228 -1.73 -2.90 -2.66
CA ALA A 228 -1.20 -1.76 -3.40
C ALA A 228 -1.00 -0.55 -2.47
N THR A 229 0.05 0.22 -2.69
CA THR A 229 0.33 1.45 -1.94
C THR A 229 0.35 2.66 -2.86
N MET A 230 0.17 3.85 -2.30
CA MET A 230 0.48 5.12 -2.98
C MET A 230 1.21 6.03 -2.01
N LEU A 231 2.42 6.47 -2.35
CA LEU A 231 3.13 7.49 -1.57
C LEU A 231 2.57 8.86 -1.93
N TYR A 232 1.99 9.58 -0.97
CA TYR A 232 1.31 10.85 -1.21
C TYR A 232 1.80 11.96 -0.28
N GLY A 233 1.51 13.21 -0.65
CA GLY A 233 1.80 14.40 0.13
C GLY A 233 3.24 14.89 0.00
N HIS A 234 3.87 14.63 -1.15
CA HIS A 234 5.20 15.13 -1.48
C HIS A 234 5.13 16.10 -2.67
N ARG A 235 5.75 15.78 -3.80
CA ARG A 235 5.83 16.62 -4.99
C ARG A 235 4.73 16.37 -6.00
N GLU A 236 3.95 15.31 -5.82
CA GLU A 236 2.90 14.93 -6.74
C GLU A 236 1.70 15.90 -6.69
N ASN A 237 1.02 16.05 -7.82
CA ASN A 237 -0.26 16.75 -7.90
C ASN A 237 -1.44 15.76 -7.85
N TYR A 238 -2.66 16.28 -7.69
CA TYR A 238 -3.87 15.45 -7.61
C TYR A 238 -4.14 14.62 -8.89
N ALA A 239 -3.79 15.13 -10.07
CA ALA A 239 -3.94 14.36 -11.31
C ALA A 239 -3.00 13.15 -11.33
N GLN A 240 -1.76 13.27 -10.82
CA GLN A 240 -0.83 12.14 -10.67
C GLN A 240 -1.32 11.12 -9.63
N ARG A 241 -2.00 11.54 -8.56
CA ARG A 241 -2.67 10.60 -7.64
C ARG A 241 -3.79 9.83 -8.33
N ILE A 242 -4.60 10.52 -9.14
CA ILE A 242 -5.72 9.89 -9.86
C ILE A 242 -5.20 8.93 -10.94
N ASP A 243 -4.19 9.32 -11.72
CA ASP A 243 -3.53 8.40 -12.66
C ASP A 243 -3.03 7.14 -11.94
N HIS A 244 -2.39 7.30 -10.78
CA HIS A 244 -1.93 6.17 -9.98
C HIS A 244 -3.10 5.24 -9.56
N LEU A 245 -4.16 5.82 -8.98
CA LEU A 245 -5.35 5.07 -8.57
C LEU A 245 -6.08 4.43 -9.77
N SER A 246 -6.12 5.11 -10.92
CA SER A 246 -6.77 4.64 -12.15
C SER A 246 -6.10 3.39 -12.70
N ARG A 247 -4.75 3.37 -12.70
CA ARG A 247 -3.96 2.19 -13.08
C ARG A 247 -4.15 1.02 -12.12
N LEU A 248 -4.18 1.29 -10.81
CA LEU A 248 -4.49 0.27 -9.80
C LEU A 248 -5.90 -0.30 -9.99
N ARG A 249 -6.90 0.57 -10.16
CA ARG A 249 -8.31 0.21 -10.39
C ARG A 249 -8.47 -0.64 -11.65
N SER A 250 -7.78 -0.28 -12.73
CA SER A 250 -7.80 -1.02 -14.00
C SER A 250 -7.19 -2.42 -13.86
N LEU A 251 -6.05 -2.56 -13.18
CA LEU A 251 -5.47 -3.88 -12.92
C LEU A 251 -6.36 -4.72 -11.99
N GLN A 252 -7.02 -4.09 -11.02
CA GLN A 252 -7.98 -4.76 -10.16
C GLN A 252 -9.22 -5.25 -10.93
N ASP A 253 -9.71 -4.49 -11.93
CA ASP A 253 -10.77 -4.97 -12.83
C ASP A 253 -10.31 -6.17 -13.67
N GLU A 254 -9.05 -6.20 -14.09
CA GLU A 254 -8.48 -7.32 -14.87
C GLU A 254 -8.35 -8.60 -14.03
N THR A 255 -7.91 -8.48 -12.77
CA THR A 255 -7.36 -9.63 -12.03
C THR A 255 -7.99 -9.89 -10.67
N GLY A 256 -8.62 -8.89 -10.05
CA GLY A 256 -9.27 -9.02 -8.73
C GLY A 256 -8.35 -9.39 -7.55
N GLY A 257 -7.03 -9.39 -7.73
CA GLY A 257 -6.10 -9.96 -6.75
C GLY A 257 -5.60 -9.02 -5.64
N PHE A 258 -5.91 -7.72 -5.71
CA PHE A 258 -5.60 -6.80 -4.62
C PHE A 258 -6.56 -6.97 -3.45
N SER A 259 -6.02 -7.07 -2.23
CA SER A 259 -6.78 -7.19 -0.98
C SER A 259 -6.99 -5.83 -0.31
N ALA A 260 -5.97 -4.97 -0.29
CA ALA A 260 -6.04 -3.64 0.30
C ALA A 260 -5.26 -2.59 -0.49
N PHE A 261 -5.81 -1.38 -0.51
CA PHE A 261 -5.09 -0.16 -0.86
C PHE A 261 -4.58 0.54 0.40
N ILE A 262 -3.35 1.06 0.33
CA ILE A 262 -2.63 1.62 1.49
C ILE A 262 -2.04 2.99 1.11
N PRO A 263 -2.70 4.11 1.43
CA PRO A 263 -2.10 5.43 1.25
C PRO A 263 -0.96 5.60 2.27
N LEU A 264 0.24 5.88 1.79
CA LEU A 264 1.44 6.09 2.59
C LEU A 264 1.81 7.57 2.58
N LYS A 265 1.78 8.21 3.75
CA LYS A 265 2.09 9.64 3.88
C LYS A 265 3.60 9.86 3.75
N PHE A 266 4.03 10.77 2.88
CA PHE A 266 5.41 11.23 2.86
C PHE A 266 5.84 11.81 4.22
N ARG A 267 7.01 11.39 4.68
CA ARG A 267 7.66 11.94 5.88
C ARG A 267 8.95 12.63 5.47
N LYS A 268 9.16 13.86 5.96
CA LYS A 268 10.28 14.71 5.52
C LYS A 268 11.61 14.39 6.21
N GLU A 269 11.55 13.67 7.33
CA GLU A 269 12.71 13.45 8.19
C GLU A 269 13.69 12.42 7.58
N ASN A 270 14.98 12.65 7.84
CA ASN A 270 16.09 11.74 7.51
C ASN A 270 16.20 11.35 6.02
N ASN A 271 15.76 12.21 5.09
CA ASN A 271 15.88 11.97 3.65
C ASN A 271 16.18 13.26 2.87
N SER A 272 16.46 13.13 1.57
CA SER A 272 16.90 14.24 0.70
C SER A 272 15.75 15.13 0.21
N MET A 273 14.49 14.81 0.53
CA MET A 273 13.31 15.58 0.17
C MET A 273 12.76 16.40 1.35
N ASN A 274 13.55 16.61 2.40
CA ASN A 274 13.14 17.30 3.62
C ASN A 274 12.49 18.69 3.39
N SER A 275 12.88 19.42 2.35
CA SER A 275 12.39 20.75 1.99
C SER A 275 10.96 20.77 1.44
N VAL A 276 10.41 19.62 1.04
CA VAL A 276 9.03 19.50 0.53
C VAL A 276 8.00 19.74 1.66
N GLY A 277 8.37 19.47 2.92
CA GLY A 277 7.45 19.54 4.05
C GLY A 277 6.49 18.35 4.12
N GLU A 278 5.51 18.41 5.02
CA GLU A 278 4.48 17.37 5.16
C GLU A 278 3.10 18.00 5.05
N VAL A 279 2.18 17.29 4.39
CA VAL A 279 0.79 17.74 4.27
C VAL A 279 0.06 17.71 5.62
N PRO A 280 -0.93 18.60 5.84
CA PRO A 280 -1.73 18.61 7.07
C PRO A 280 -2.67 17.40 7.15
N LEU A 281 -3.19 17.14 8.37
CA LEU A 281 -4.17 16.08 8.62
C LEU A 281 -5.41 16.17 7.71
N THR A 282 -5.87 17.38 7.39
CA THR A 282 -7.02 17.59 6.50
C THR A 282 -6.78 17.02 5.10
N GLU A 283 -5.54 17.05 4.62
CA GLU A 283 -5.14 16.47 3.35
C GLU A 283 -4.99 14.95 3.44
N ASP A 284 -4.52 14.42 4.57
CA ASP A 284 -4.50 12.98 4.82
C ASP A 284 -5.92 12.39 4.72
N LEU A 285 -6.87 13.00 5.44
CA LEU A 285 -8.27 12.55 5.46
C LEU A 285 -8.96 12.70 4.11
N ARG A 286 -8.68 13.78 3.36
CA ARG A 286 -9.13 13.93 1.96
C ARG A 286 -8.62 12.78 1.10
N ASN A 287 -7.33 12.43 1.24
CA ASN A 287 -6.73 11.37 0.45
C ASN A 287 -7.33 9.99 0.75
N TYR A 288 -7.58 9.68 2.03
CA TYR A 288 -8.32 8.46 2.42
C TYR A 288 -9.73 8.42 1.80
N ALA A 289 -10.48 9.53 1.91
CA ALA A 289 -11.85 9.59 1.44
C ALA A 289 -11.95 9.41 -0.08
N VAL A 290 -11.16 10.15 -0.85
CA VAL A 290 -11.17 10.02 -2.30
C VAL A 290 -10.69 8.64 -2.72
N SER A 291 -9.68 8.06 -2.06
CA SER A 291 -9.22 6.70 -2.37
C SER A 291 -10.32 5.65 -2.16
N ARG A 292 -11.09 5.73 -1.05
CA ARG A 292 -12.22 4.82 -0.80
C ARG A 292 -13.33 4.99 -1.84
N ILE A 293 -13.66 6.23 -2.18
CA ILE A 293 -14.71 6.53 -3.16
C ILE A 293 -14.31 6.04 -4.55
N TYR A 294 -13.07 6.28 -4.94
CA TYR A 294 -12.58 6.04 -6.29
C TYR A 294 -12.25 4.56 -6.57
N LEU A 295 -11.61 3.87 -5.61
CA LEU A 295 -11.28 2.45 -5.71
C LEU A 295 -12.47 1.56 -5.34
N ASP A 296 -13.56 1.67 -6.11
CA ASP A 296 -14.80 0.93 -5.88
C ASP A 296 -14.62 -0.61 -5.92
N ASN A 297 -13.57 -1.10 -6.58
CA ASN A 297 -13.26 -2.52 -6.74
C ASN A 297 -12.16 -3.04 -5.78
N PHE A 298 -11.63 -2.20 -4.90
CA PHE A 298 -10.76 -2.65 -3.80
C PHE A 298 -11.62 -3.06 -2.59
N PRO A 299 -11.34 -4.22 -1.95
CA PRO A 299 -12.05 -4.62 -0.75
C PRO A 299 -11.80 -3.63 0.39
N HIS A 300 -10.52 -3.37 0.70
CA HIS A 300 -10.13 -2.62 1.89
C HIS A 300 -9.30 -1.38 1.57
N VAL A 301 -9.46 -0.36 2.43
CA VAL A 301 -8.55 0.79 2.51
C VAL A 301 -7.92 0.72 3.90
N LYS A 302 -6.60 0.57 3.93
CA LYS A 302 -5.83 0.30 5.13
C LYS A 302 -5.18 1.56 5.66
N ALA A 303 -5.34 1.82 6.96
CA ALA A 303 -4.63 2.85 7.70
C ALA A 303 -3.49 2.20 8.51
N TYR A 304 -2.25 2.57 8.20
CA TYR A 304 -1.06 2.05 8.88
C TYR A 304 -0.66 2.98 10.03
N TRP A 305 -0.99 2.62 11.27
CA TRP A 305 -0.86 3.56 12.38
C TRP A 305 0.59 3.88 12.73
N VAL A 306 1.53 2.96 12.45
CA VAL A 306 2.95 3.18 12.77
C VAL A 306 3.47 4.38 11.96
N MET A 307 2.94 4.56 10.75
CA MET A 307 3.27 5.69 9.91
C MET A 307 2.43 6.92 10.22
N SER A 308 1.11 6.77 10.42
CA SER A 308 0.18 7.92 10.52
C SER A 308 -0.09 8.42 11.94
N GLY A 309 0.22 7.63 12.96
CA GLY A 309 -0.16 7.84 14.36
C GLY A 309 -1.60 7.38 14.68
N LEU A 310 -1.87 7.13 15.96
CA LEU A 310 -3.17 6.62 16.43
C LEU A 310 -4.33 7.58 16.15
N GLU A 311 -4.15 8.89 16.38
CA GLU A 311 -5.21 9.88 16.19
C GLU A 311 -5.65 10.01 14.73
N THR A 312 -4.68 10.08 13.81
CA THR A 312 -4.95 10.06 12.36
C THR A 312 -5.66 8.77 11.96
N THR A 313 -5.25 7.63 12.51
CA THR A 313 -5.84 6.32 12.20
C THR A 313 -7.30 6.26 12.63
N LYS A 314 -7.64 6.73 13.85
CA LYS A 314 -9.03 6.79 14.33
C LYS A 314 -9.91 7.64 13.41
N LEU A 315 -9.39 8.79 12.97
CA LEU A 315 -10.09 9.66 12.05
C LEU A 315 -10.22 9.03 10.66
N ALA A 316 -9.19 8.37 10.14
CA ALA A 316 -9.23 7.70 8.83
C ALA A 316 -10.36 6.67 8.71
N LEU A 317 -10.78 6.03 9.81
CA LEU A 317 -11.95 5.14 9.84
C LEU A 317 -13.26 5.86 9.49
N GLN A 318 -13.37 7.15 9.83
CA GLN A 318 -14.50 8.00 9.47
C GLN A 318 -14.39 8.55 8.04
N TYR A 319 -13.23 8.38 7.39
CA TYR A 319 -12.93 8.84 6.04
C TYR A 319 -12.66 7.67 5.08
N GLY A 320 -13.23 6.50 5.38
CA GLY A 320 -13.29 5.37 4.47
C GLY A 320 -12.32 4.22 4.75
N ALA A 321 -11.38 4.35 5.69
CA ALA A 321 -10.55 3.21 6.09
C ALA A 321 -11.38 2.16 6.85
N ASP A 322 -11.07 0.89 6.64
CA ASP A 322 -11.70 -0.23 7.34
C ASP A 322 -10.73 -1.33 7.78
N ASP A 323 -9.46 -1.18 7.45
CA ASP A 323 -8.38 -2.08 7.83
C ASP A 323 -7.31 -1.27 8.57
N ILE A 324 -6.89 -1.74 9.74
CA ILE A 324 -5.87 -1.13 10.56
C ILE A 324 -4.70 -2.11 10.65
N ASP A 325 -3.49 -1.60 10.38
CA ASP A 325 -2.27 -2.41 10.38
C ASP A 325 -1.16 -1.78 11.22
N GLY A 326 -0.21 -2.63 11.62
CA GLY A 326 0.91 -2.29 12.51
C GLY A 326 0.80 -2.85 13.93
N ILE A 327 -0.15 -3.77 14.20
CA ILE A 327 -0.18 -4.51 15.47
C ILE A 327 0.97 -5.52 15.48
N VAL A 328 2.13 -5.05 15.90
CA VAL A 328 3.25 -5.92 16.28
C VAL A 328 3.00 -6.37 17.72
N ASP A 329 3.06 -7.68 17.99
CA ASP A 329 3.18 -8.17 19.37
C ASP A 329 4.55 -7.67 19.87
N ASP A 330 4.53 -6.55 20.59
CA ASP A 330 5.64 -6.02 21.40
C ASP A 330 5.74 -6.81 22.73
#